data_AF-A0A955D4T5-F1
#
_entry.id   AF-A0A955D4T5-F1
#
_cell.length_a   1.000
_cell.length_b   1.000
_cell.length_c   1.000
_cell.angle_alpha   90.00
_cell.angle_beta   90.00
_cell.angle_gamma   90.00
#
_symmetry.space_group_name_H-M   'P 1'
#
loop_
_entity.id
_entity.type
_entity.pdbx_description
1 polymer ?
#
loop_
_entity_poly.entity_id
_entity_poly.type
_entity_poly.pdbx_seq_one_letter_code
_entity_poly.pdbx_strand_id
1 'polypeptide(L)'
;MLMFLNYEGFELIANASEDVASPKRSLPVAYFGGVLIVIAIYVLIAIVVVGHLSFAEVAQDQDRVLSVAAARFMGPAGSVAIAVAALMATSSAINATFYSTGRLAYIVAKTGELPRELDRSIRGQHLEGTVITAVLALLVANFIPLEAIATMGSAGFLLLFLAVNVANMRLARDTGSRAWVSGLAALSTAIALVVLCVQVDENPATRNHLWILAGMIAVSIGIEVVYRRATGRELRLGRSRIRRQ
;
A
#
# COMPACT_ATOMS: atom_id res chain seq x y z
N MET A 1 -9.82 12.12 0.36
CA MET A 1 -8.48 11.51 0.48
C MET A 1 -8.28 10.16 -0.23
N LEU A 2 -9.27 9.63 -0.97
CA LEU A 2 -9.12 8.35 -1.70
C LEU A 2 -7.96 8.37 -2.73
N MET A 3 -7.53 9.56 -3.15
CA MET A 3 -6.41 9.75 -4.08
C MET A 3 -5.07 9.22 -3.57
N PHE A 4 -4.80 9.20 -2.26
CA PHE A 4 -3.50 8.71 -1.75
C PHE A 4 -3.29 7.23 -2.10
N LEU A 5 -4.32 6.42 -1.87
CA LEU A 5 -4.29 4.99 -2.20
C LEU A 5 -4.04 4.74 -3.69
N ASN A 6 -4.48 5.64 -4.57
CA ASN A 6 -4.26 5.53 -6.01
C ASN A 6 -2.78 5.68 -6.42
N TYR A 7 -1.92 6.17 -5.53
CA TYR A 7 -0.47 6.27 -5.73
C TYR A 7 0.32 5.29 -4.85
N GLU A 8 -0.37 4.40 -4.15
CA GLU A 8 0.26 3.27 -3.46
C GLU A 8 0.86 2.30 -4.48
N GLY A 9 1.85 1.53 -4.03
CA GLY A 9 2.41 0.43 -4.80
C GLY A 9 3.90 0.53 -5.07
N PHE A 10 4.50 1.72 -4.92
CA PHE A 10 5.92 1.91 -5.15
C PHE A 10 6.77 1.22 -4.08
N GLU A 11 6.26 1.06 -2.86
CA GLU A 11 6.92 0.37 -1.76
C GLU A 11 7.10 -1.13 -2.02
N LEU A 12 6.29 -1.75 -2.88
CA LEU A 12 6.49 -3.14 -3.30
C LEU A 12 7.84 -3.32 -4.03
N ILE A 13 8.34 -2.26 -4.68
CA ILE A 13 9.66 -2.27 -5.32
C ILE A 13 10.76 -2.48 -4.28
N ALA A 14 10.62 -1.92 -3.07
CA ALA A 14 11.57 -2.12 -1.99
C ALA A 14 11.64 -3.59 -1.57
N ASN A 15 10.47 -4.23 -1.47
CA ASN A 15 10.36 -5.64 -1.11
C ASN A 15 10.93 -6.57 -2.20
N ALA A 16 10.97 -6.14 -3.46
CA ALA A 16 11.58 -6.86 -4.57
C ALA A 16 13.08 -6.56 -4.78
N SER A 17 13.65 -5.63 -4.00
CA SER A 17 14.92 -4.97 -4.36
C SER A 17 16.14 -5.89 -4.47
N GLU A 18 16.22 -6.99 -3.71
CA GLU A 18 17.37 -7.92 -3.81
C GLU A 18 17.30 -8.83 -5.04
N ASP A 19 16.14 -8.95 -5.69
CA ASP A 19 15.96 -9.74 -6.92
C ASP A 19 16.18 -8.90 -8.19
N VAL A 20 16.33 -7.58 -8.03
CA VAL A 20 16.47 -6.64 -9.15
C VAL A 20 17.89 -6.69 -9.71
N ALA A 21 18.01 -6.90 -11.02
CA ALA A 21 19.29 -6.77 -11.71
C ALA A 21 19.79 -5.31 -11.63
N SER A 22 21.05 -5.12 -11.22
CA SER A 22 21.68 -3.80 -11.05
C SER A 22 20.89 -2.80 -10.18
N PRO A 23 20.65 -3.09 -8.88
CA PRO A 23 19.76 -2.28 -8.02
C PRO A 23 20.10 -0.79 -7.98
N LYS A 24 21.40 -0.45 -7.99
CA LYS A 24 21.88 0.95 -7.94
C LYS A 24 21.41 1.81 -9.12
N ARG A 25 21.09 1.21 -10.27
CA ARG A 25 20.59 1.91 -11.46
C ARG A 25 19.09 1.68 -11.66
N SER A 26 18.65 0.45 -11.48
CA SER A 26 17.27 0.05 -11.77
C SER A 26 16.27 0.58 -10.74
N LEU A 27 16.62 0.60 -9.44
CA LEU A 27 15.69 1.07 -8.40
C LEU A 27 15.35 2.56 -8.55
N PRO A 28 16.31 3.50 -8.71
CA PRO A 28 15.95 4.91 -8.91
C PRO A 28 15.05 5.12 -10.12
N VAL A 29 15.33 4.46 -11.24
CA VAL A 29 14.50 4.56 -12.46
C VAL A 29 13.10 3.99 -12.21
N ALA A 30 12.99 2.85 -11.51
CA ALA A 30 11.69 2.27 -11.19
C ALA A 30 10.85 3.18 -10.28
N TYR A 31 11.44 3.76 -9.22
CA TYR A 31 10.74 4.68 -8.33
C TYR A 31 10.32 5.98 -9.03
N PHE A 32 11.27 6.72 -9.61
CA PHE A 32 10.96 8.02 -10.21
C PHE A 32 10.18 7.87 -11.52
N GLY A 33 10.55 6.92 -12.37
CA GLY A 33 9.87 6.65 -13.63
C GLY A 33 8.44 6.17 -13.41
N GLY A 34 8.23 5.24 -12.47
CA GLY A 34 6.90 4.74 -12.11
C GLY A 34 5.97 5.87 -11.66
N VAL A 35 6.42 6.68 -10.69
CA VAL A 35 5.63 7.81 -10.17
C VAL A 35 5.31 8.82 -11.27
N LEU A 36 6.28 9.21 -12.10
CA LEU A 36 6.06 10.18 -13.17
C LEU A 36 5.09 9.66 -14.24
N ILE A 37 5.18 8.38 -14.60
CA ILE A 37 4.26 7.76 -15.56
C ILE A 37 2.84 7.76 -15.00
N VAL A 38 2.64 7.38 -13.73
CA VAL A 38 1.32 7.38 -13.09
C VAL A 38 0.73 8.78 -13.04
N ILE A 39 1.52 9.79 -12.66
CA ILE A 39 1.09 11.20 -12.67
C ILE A 39 0.61 11.60 -14.07
N ALA A 40 1.41 11.31 -15.11
CA ALA A 40 1.04 11.65 -16.49
C ALA A 40 -0.26 10.97 -16.92
N ILE A 41 -0.43 9.69 -16.61
CA ILE A 41 -1.65 8.94 -16.91
C ILE A 41 -2.86 9.54 -16.19
N TYR A 42 -2.75 9.88 -14.91
CA TYR A 42 -3.87 10.45 -14.15
C TYR A 42 -4.27 11.85 -14.65
N VAL A 43 -3.29 12.67 -15.04
CA VAL A 43 -3.56 13.97 -15.68
C VAL A 43 -4.28 13.77 -17.02
N LEU A 44 -3.82 12.83 -17.85
CA LEU A 44 -4.47 12.52 -19.13
C LEU A 44 -5.90 12.02 -18.93
N ILE A 45 -6.13 11.13 -17.96
CA ILE A 45 -7.46 10.65 -17.60
C ILE A 45 -8.36 11.82 -17.20
N ALA A 46 -7.87 12.73 -16.34
CA ALA A 46 -8.65 13.88 -15.90
C ALA A 46 -9.03 14.80 -17.07
N ILE A 47 -8.09 15.07 -17.99
CA ILE A 47 -8.33 15.85 -19.21
C ILE A 47 -9.42 15.18 -20.07
N VAL A 48 -9.31 13.87 -20.29
CA VAL A 48 -10.28 13.13 -21.11
C VAL A 48 -11.67 13.14 -20.47
N VAL A 49 -11.77 12.86 -19.16
CA VAL A 49 -13.05 12.80 -18.45
C VAL A 49 -13.74 14.18 -18.44
N VAL A 50 -13.04 15.23 -18.00
CA VAL A 50 -13.62 16.59 -17.92
C VAL A 50 -13.87 17.17 -19.30
N GLY A 51 -13.10 16.76 -20.32
CA GLY A 51 -13.32 17.16 -21.71
C GLY A 51 -14.55 16.54 -22.37
N HIS A 52 -15.06 15.41 -21.86
CA HIS A 52 -16.16 14.66 -22.50
C HIS A 52 -17.43 14.54 -21.65
N LEU A 53 -17.33 14.74 -20.33
CA LEU A 53 -18.44 14.62 -19.39
C LEU A 53 -18.60 15.92 -18.60
N SER A 54 -19.85 16.33 -18.38
CA SER A 54 -20.19 17.41 -17.45
C SER A 54 -19.94 16.98 -16.00
N PHE A 55 -19.75 17.95 -15.09
CA PHE A 55 -19.59 17.65 -13.66
C PHE A 55 -20.79 16.89 -13.06
N ALA A 56 -22.00 17.12 -13.59
CA ALA A 56 -23.19 16.39 -13.17
C ALA A 56 -23.13 14.91 -13.59
N GLU A 57 -22.71 14.62 -14.83
CA GLU A 57 -22.51 13.24 -15.31
C GLU A 57 -21.41 12.53 -14.51
N VAL A 58 -20.30 13.22 -14.22
CA VAL A 58 -19.21 12.69 -13.39
C VAL A 58 -19.70 12.35 -11.98
N ALA A 59 -20.49 13.22 -11.36
CA ALA A 59 -21.04 12.99 -10.02
C ALA A 59 -22.06 11.83 -9.99
N GLN A 60 -22.86 11.70 -11.05
CA GLN A 60 -23.86 10.63 -11.17
C GLN A 60 -23.22 9.25 -11.37
N ASP A 61 -22.13 9.18 -12.14
CA ASP A 61 -21.48 7.92 -12.53
C ASP A 61 -20.09 7.75 -11.91
N GLN A 62 -19.86 8.27 -10.70
CA GLN A 62 -18.55 8.31 -10.03
C GLN A 62 -17.80 6.96 -10.03
N ASP A 63 -18.49 5.83 -9.84
CA ASP A 63 -17.88 4.49 -9.77
C ASP A 63 -17.52 3.90 -11.13
N ARG A 64 -18.04 4.46 -12.23
CA ARG A 64 -17.84 3.98 -13.60
C ARG A 64 -17.52 5.09 -14.59
N VAL A 65 -17.03 6.22 -14.11
CA VAL A 65 -16.83 7.44 -14.90
C VAL A 65 -15.93 7.19 -16.11
N LEU A 66 -14.88 6.37 -15.97
CA LEU A 66 -13.98 6.01 -17.08
C LEU A 66 -14.68 5.16 -18.14
N SER A 67 -15.52 4.21 -17.71
CA SER A 67 -16.29 3.37 -18.62
C SER A 67 -17.34 4.17 -19.38
N VAL A 68 -17.98 5.14 -18.71
CA VAL A 68 -18.96 6.06 -19.32
C VAL A 68 -18.28 7.03 -20.30
N ALA A 69 -17.13 7.60 -19.92
CA ALA A 69 -16.34 8.45 -20.81
C ALA A 69 -15.90 7.69 -22.07
N ALA A 70 -15.41 6.45 -21.91
CA ALA A 70 -15.03 5.61 -23.04
C ALA A 70 -16.23 5.21 -23.91
N ALA A 71 -17.40 4.98 -23.31
CA ALA A 71 -18.65 4.73 -24.04
C ALA A 71 -19.01 5.91 -24.95
N ARG A 72 -18.82 7.13 -24.45
CA ARG A 72 -19.15 8.35 -25.18
C ARG A 72 -18.22 8.59 -26.36
N PHE A 73 -16.96 8.16 -26.25
CA PHE A 73 -15.97 8.29 -27.31
C PHE A 73 -16.03 7.16 -28.36
N MET A 74 -16.22 5.90 -27.93
CA MET A 74 -16.08 4.70 -28.79
C MET A 74 -17.32 3.78 -28.80
N GLY A 75 -18.44 4.22 -28.23
CA GLY A 75 -19.62 3.37 -28.05
C GLY A 75 -19.38 2.23 -27.05
N PRO A 76 -20.25 1.20 -27.03
CA PRO A 76 -20.18 0.08 -26.07
C PRO A 76 -18.82 -0.63 -26.04
N ALA A 77 -18.10 -0.67 -27.17
CA ALA A 77 -16.77 -1.25 -27.26
C ALA A 77 -15.76 -0.53 -26.34
N GLY A 78 -15.86 0.78 -26.19
CA GLY A 78 -15.01 1.56 -25.27
C GLY A 78 -15.23 1.18 -23.81
N SER A 79 -16.48 1.01 -23.39
CA SER A 79 -16.80 0.55 -22.03
C SER A 79 -16.26 -0.84 -21.75
N VAL A 80 -16.41 -1.78 -22.69
CA VAL A 80 -15.88 -3.14 -22.56
C VAL A 80 -14.35 -3.12 -22.48
N ALA A 81 -13.69 -2.30 -23.30
CA ALA A 81 -12.23 -2.16 -23.25
C ALA A 81 -11.75 -1.64 -21.88
N ILE A 82 -12.41 -0.62 -21.31
CA ILE A 82 -12.08 -0.12 -19.97
C ILE A 82 -12.34 -1.19 -18.90
N ALA A 83 -13.43 -1.94 -18.99
CA ALA A 83 -13.72 -3.01 -18.03
C ALA A 83 -12.65 -4.11 -18.06
N VAL A 84 -12.23 -4.56 -19.26
CA VAL A 84 -11.15 -5.55 -19.41
C VAL A 84 -9.82 -4.99 -18.89
N ALA A 85 -9.49 -3.74 -19.24
CA ALA A 85 -8.28 -3.09 -18.76
C ALA A 85 -8.26 -2.98 -17.22
N ALA A 86 -9.39 -2.61 -16.61
CA ALA A 86 -9.54 -2.54 -15.16
C ALA A 86 -9.35 -3.92 -14.52
N LEU A 87 -9.97 -4.98 -15.05
CA LEU A 87 -9.80 -6.35 -14.54
C LEU A 87 -8.34 -6.81 -14.61
N MET A 88 -7.66 -6.56 -15.72
CA MET A 88 -6.23 -6.89 -15.87
C MET A 88 -5.36 -6.09 -14.91
N ALA A 89 -5.60 -4.79 -14.78
CA ALA A 89 -4.85 -3.91 -13.88
C ALA A 89 -5.04 -4.33 -12.41
N THR A 90 -6.27 -4.55 -11.97
CA THR A 90 -6.59 -5.02 -10.61
C THR A 90 -6.00 -6.39 -10.33
N SER A 91 -6.10 -7.33 -11.28
CA SER A 91 -5.50 -8.67 -11.13
C SER A 91 -3.98 -8.62 -11.02
N SER A 92 -3.33 -7.76 -11.82
CA SER A 92 -1.89 -7.52 -11.76
C SER A 92 -1.47 -6.92 -10.42
N ALA A 93 -2.20 -5.91 -9.94
CA ALA A 93 -1.96 -5.27 -8.65
C ALA A 93 -2.08 -6.27 -7.49
N ILE A 94 -3.15 -7.08 -7.46
CA ILE A 94 -3.33 -8.15 -6.48
C ILE A 94 -2.14 -9.12 -6.53
N ASN A 95 -1.75 -9.60 -7.71
CA ASN A 95 -0.64 -10.53 -7.84
C ASN A 95 0.69 -9.93 -7.32
N ALA A 96 0.96 -8.66 -7.62
CA ALA A 96 2.13 -7.96 -7.11
C ALA A 96 2.11 -7.86 -5.57
N THR A 97 0.97 -7.52 -4.98
CA THR A 97 0.79 -7.47 -3.52
C THR A 97 1.04 -8.82 -2.88
N PHE A 98 0.48 -9.90 -3.43
CA PHE A 98 0.70 -11.25 -2.90
C PHE A 98 2.18 -11.67 -2.97
N TYR A 99 2.87 -11.35 -4.06
CA TYR A 99 4.32 -11.57 -4.18
C TYR A 99 5.09 -10.81 -3.08
N SER A 100 4.78 -9.52 -2.91
CA SER A 100 5.41 -8.64 -1.94
C SER A 100 5.17 -9.09 -0.49
N THR A 101 3.92 -9.40 -0.13
CA THR A 101 3.53 -9.88 1.21
C THR A 101 4.16 -11.23 1.53
N GLY A 102 4.21 -12.16 0.57
CA GLY A 102 4.87 -13.45 0.76
C GLY A 102 6.36 -13.30 1.09
N ARG A 103 7.05 -12.39 0.39
CA ARG A 103 8.46 -12.11 0.67
C ARG A 103 8.67 -11.42 2.01
N LEU A 104 7.83 -10.44 2.36
CA LEU A 104 7.89 -9.78 3.66
C LEU A 104 7.68 -10.79 4.79
N ALA A 105 6.66 -11.65 4.69
CA ALA A 105 6.41 -12.71 5.66
C ALA A 105 7.61 -13.66 5.80
N TYR A 106 8.24 -14.07 4.71
CA TYR A 106 9.47 -14.88 4.77
C TYR A 106 10.62 -14.17 5.50
N ILE A 107 10.86 -12.89 5.21
CA ILE A 107 11.92 -12.12 5.88
C ILE A 107 11.64 -12.03 7.38
N VAL A 108 10.39 -11.70 7.76
CA VAL A 108 9.97 -11.60 9.16
C VAL A 108 10.03 -12.97 9.87
N ALA A 109 9.68 -14.07 9.20
CA ALA A 109 9.85 -15.42 9.75
C ALA A 109 11.33 -15.75 10.00
N LYS A 110 12.19 -15.47 9.02
CA LYS A 110 13.63 -15.75 9.10
C LYS A 110 14.37 -14.87 10.11
N THR A 111 13.88 -13.67 10.38
CA THR A 111 14.40 -12.82 11.48
C THR A 111 13.87 -13.26 12.86
N GLY A 112 13.05 -14.32 12.93
CA GLY A 112 12.49 -14.85 14.17
C GLY A 112 11.27 -14.06 14.68
N GLU A 113 10.66 -13.26 13.81
CA GLU A 113 9.54 -12.38 14.14
C GLU A 113 8.15 -12.98 13.82
N LEU A 114 8.06 -14.21 13.30
CA LEU A 114 6.80 -14.96 13.18
C LEU A 114 6.80 -16.24 14.05
N PRO A 115 5.62 -16.81 14.37
CA PRO A 115 5.48 -18.14 14.98
C PRO A 115 6.27 -19.20 14.22
N ARG A 116 6.90 -20.15 14.94
CA ARG A 116 7.70 -21.23 14.33
C ARG A 116 6.87 -22.13 13.43
N GLU A 117 5.56 -22.14 13.63
CA GLU A 117 4.59 -22.87 12.83
C GLU A 117 4.41 -22.25 11.44
N LEU A 118 4.58 -20.92 11.31
CA LEU A 118 4.57 -20.19 10.03
C LEU A 118 5.93 -20.18 9.32
N ASP A 119 7.00 -20.67 9.98
CA ASP A 119 8.35 -20.86 9.43
C ASP A 119 8.44 -22.11 8.53
N ARG A 120 7.36 -22.91 8.45
CA ARG A 120 7.30 -24.11 7.60
C ARG A 120 7.12 -23.72 6.13
N SER A 121 8.26 -23.44 5.51
CA SER A 121 8.41 -23.33 4.06
C SER A 121 8.18 -24.68 3.38
N ILE A 122 7.08 -24.83 2.65
CA ILE A 122 6.92 -25.93 1.69
C ILE A 122 7.65 -25.49 0.40
N ARG A 123 8.85 -26.04 0.16
CA ARG A 123 9.66 -25.79 -1.06
C ARG A 123 10.08 -24.34 -1.32
N GLY A 124 10.32 -23.53 -0.28
CA GLY A 124 10.73 -22.13 -0.46
C GLY A 124 9.56 -21.16 -0.70
N GLN A 125 8.33 -21.65 -0.71
CA GLN A 125 7.11 -20.86 -0.89
C GLN A 125 6.21 -20.99 0.34
N HIS A 126 5.73 -19.85 0.86
CA HIS A 126 4.91 -19.78 2.07
C HIS A 126 3.43 -19.98 1.72
N LEU A 127 3.11 -21.13 1.10
CA LEU A 127 1.77 -21.41 0.56
C LEU A 127 0.68 -21.24 1.63
N GLU A 128 0.95 -21.66 2.87
CA GLU A 128 0.02 -21.53 3.99
C GLU A 128 -0.27 -20.05 4.32
N GLY A 129 0.76 -19.21 4.36
CA GLY A 129 0.61 -17.78 4.57
C GLY A 129 -0.17 -17.11 3.44
N THR A 130 0.13 -17.45 2.19
CA THR A 130 -0.60 -16.96 1.01
C THR A 130 -2.09 -17.33 1.07
N VAL A 131 -2.43 -18.56 1.44
CA VAL A 131 -3.82 -19.01 1.56
C VAL A 131 -4.54 -18.28 2.70
N ILE A 132 -3.92 -18.14 3.86
CA ILE A 132 -4.50 -17.39 4.99
C ILE A 132 -4.74 -15.93 4.59
N THR A 133 -3.76 -15.27 3.97
CA THR A 133 -3.92 -13.90 3.47
C THR A 133 -5.02 -13.79 2.42
N ALA A 134 -5.14 -14.76 1.51
CA ALA A 134 -6.21 -14.79 0.51
C ALA A 134 -7.60 -14.92 1.14
N VAL A 135 -7.77 -15.83 2.09
CA VAL A 135 -9.06 -16.00 2.79
C VAL A 135 -9.42 -14.74 3.55
N LEU A 136 -8.47 -14.13 4.29
CA LEU A 136 -8.72 -12.88 5.00
C LEU A 136 -9.04 -11.72 4.04
N ALA A 137 -8.32 -11.61 2.92
CA ALA A 137 -8.59 -10.60 1.90
C ALA A 137 -9.99 -10.77 1.29
N LEU A 138 -10.42 -12.00 1.02
CA LEU A 138 -11.78 -12.27 0.53
C LEU A 138 -12.85 -11.93 1.56
N LEU A 139 -12.63 -12.25 2.84
CA LEU A 139 -13.54 -11.86 3.91
C LEU A 139 -13.66 -10.34 4.00
N VAL A 140 -12.53 -9.62 4.04
CA VAL A 140 -12.55 -8.16 4.07
C VAL A 140 -13.24 -7.58 2.84
N ALA A 141 -12.92 -8.07 1.65
CA ALA A 141 -13.50 -7.57 0.39
C ALA A 141 -15.02 -7.81 0.25
N ASN A 142 -15.57 -8.86 0.87
CA ASN A 142 -17.00 -9.19 0.79
C ASN A 142 -17.84 -8.59 1.92
N PHE A 143 -17.23 -8.32 3.09
CA PHE A 143 -17.97 -7.88 4.28
C PHE A 143 -17.69 -6.43 4.70
N ILE A 144 -16.62 -5.80 4.22
CA ILE A 144 -16.23 -4.44 4.61
C ILE A 144 -16.47 -3.48 3.43
N PRO A 145 -17.10 -2.30 3.66
CA PRO A 145 -17.30 -1.30 2.62
C PRO A 145 -15.97 -0.84 2.01
N LEU A 146 -15.95 -0.66 0.67
CA LEU A 146 -14.76 -0.24 -0.08
C LEU A 146 -14.15 1.05 0.47
N GLU A 147 -14.97 2.03 0.82
CA GLU A 147 -14.54 3.32 1.36
C GLU A 147 -13.84 3.17 2.72
N ALA A 148 -14.32 2.26 3.57
CA ALA A 148 -13.68 1.93 4.84
C ALA A 148 -12.32 1.25 4.60
N ILE A 149 -12.25 0.28 3.69
CA ILE A 149 -11.00 -0.38 3.28
C ILE A 149 -10.00 0.66 2.79
N ALA A 150 -10.43 1.57 1.91
CA ALA A 150 -9.55 2.59 1.34
C ALA A 150 -9.05 3.59 2.38
N THR A 151 -9.91 3.99 3.32
CA THR A 151 -9.57 4.90 4.43
C THR A 151 -8.55 4.24 5.36
N MET A 152 -8.81 3.00 5.79
CA MET A 152 -7.92 2.25 6.68
C MET A 152 -6.58 1.93 6.02
N GLY A 153 -6.60 1.49 4.75
CA GLY A 153 -5.40 1.21 3.97
C GLY A 153 -4.53 2.46 3.85
N SER A 154 -5.13 3.59 3.45
CA SER A 154 -4.42 4.86 3.35
C SER A 154 -3.79 5.28 4.69
N ALA A 155 -4.54 5.22 5.78
CA ALA A 155 -4.03 5.56 7.11
C ALA A 155 -2.91 4.61 7.57
N GLY A 156 -3.06 3.30 7.32
CA GLY A 156 -2.05 2.28 7.62
C GLY A 156 -0.74 2.53 6.89
N PHE A 157 -0.79 2.81 5.58
CA PHE A 157 0.40 3.14 4.79
C PHE A 157 1.03 4.47 5.20
N LEU A 158 0.23 5.50 5.50
CA LEU A 158 0.76 6.77 6.02
C LEU A 158 1.48 6.58 7.35
N LEU A 159 0.93 5.77 8.27
CA LEU A 159 1.61 5.42 9.52
C LEU A 159 2.91 4.65 9.27
N LEU A 160 2.90 3.68 8.35
CA LEU A 160 4.08 2.91 7.96
C LEU A 160 5.17 3.82 7.37
N PHE A 161 4.83 4.68 6.41
CA PHE A 161 5.76 5.63 5.81
C PHE A 161 6.27 6.65 6.82
N LEU A 162 5.43 7.11 7.75
CA LEU A 162 5.86 7.98 8.83
C LEU A 162 6.92 7.28 9.70
N ALA A 163 6.65 6.03 10.11
CA ALA A 163 7.58 5.25 10.91
C ALA A 163 8.92 5.01 10.17
N VAL A 164 8.86 4.61 8.89
CA VAL A 164 10.06 4.38 8.06
C VAL A 164 10.85 5.67 7.85
N ASN A 165 10.20 6.80 7.55
CA ASN A 165 10.88 8.09 7.36
C ASN A 165 11.53 8.59 8.65
N VAL A 166 10.85 8.47 9.79
CA VAL A 166 11.41 8.83 11.11
C VAL A 166 12.58 7.92 11.47
N ALA A 167 12.46 6.61 11.21
CA ALA A 167 13.56 5.67 11.44
C ALA A 167 14.77 6.00 10.57
N ASN A 168 14.59 6.24 9.26
CA ASN A 168 15.67 6.62 8.36
C ASN A 168 16.27 7.99 8.70
N MET A 169 15.48 8.94 9.20
CA MET A 169 15.99 10.22 9.71
C MET A 169 16.93 10.00 10.91
N ARG A 170 16.56 9.13 11.85
CA ARG A 170 17.38 8.80 13.03
C ARG A 170 18.63 8.00 12.67
N LEU A 171 18.52 7.07 11.73
CA LEU A 171 19.61 6.22 11.25
C LEU A 171 20.31 6.77 10.00
N ALA A 172 20.14 8.06 9.67
CA ALA A 172 20.63 8.64 8.43
C ALA A 172 22.15 8.44 8.22
N ARG A 173 22.91 8.41 9.32
CA ARG A 173 24.36 8.13 9.31
C ARG A 173 24.68 6.70 8.86
N ASP A 174 23.84 5.73 9.24
CA ASP A 174 24.04 4.31 8.94
C ASP A 174 23.53 3.96 7.53
N THR A 175 22.45 4.61 7.09
CA THR A 175 21.86 4.40 5.76
C THR A 175 22.54 5.22 4.66
N GLY A 176 23.44 6.14 5.02
CA GLY A 176 24.05 7.09 4.08
C GLY A 176 23.05 8.11 3.51
N SER A 177 21.88 8.24 4.14
CA SER A 177 20.82 9.17 3.74
C SER A 177 21.08 10.58 4.27
N ARG A 178 20.42 11.57 3.67
CA ARG A 178 20.37 12.95 4.18
C ARG A 178 19.20 13.07 5.15
N ALA A 179 19.50 13.23 6.45
CA ALA A 179 18.48 13.29 7.50
C ALA A 179 17.37 14.33 7.23
N TRP A 180 17.71 15.48 6.65
CA TRP A 180 16.72 16.52 6.32
C TRP A 180 15.72 16.09 5.25
N VAL A 181 16.13 15.26 4.27
CA VAL A 181 15.24 14.73 3.24
C VAL A 181 14.22 13.78 3.87
N SER A 182 14.69 12.89 4.74
CA SER A 182 13.82 11.96 5.48
C SER A 182 12.95 12.68 6.51
N GLY A 183 13.44 13.77 7.10
CA GLY A 183 12.65 14.64 7.98
C GLY A 183 11.54 15.36 7.24
N LEU A 184 11.82 15.89 6.04
CA LEU A 184 10.80 16.50 5.18
C LEU A 184 9.75 15.49 4.74
N ALA A 185 10.17 14.27 4.37
CA ALA A 185 9.27 13.17 4.03
C ALA A 185 8.41 12.71 5.23
N ALA A 186 9.00 12.65 6.43
CA ALA A 186 8.24 12.37 7.65
C ALA A 186 7.20 13.46 7.92
N LEU A 187 7.58 14.73 7.78
CA LEU A 187 6.67 15.85 7.97
C LEU A 187 5.53 15.85 6.95
N SER A 188 5.81 15.65 5.66
CA SER A 188 4.78 15.60 4.63
C SER A 188 3.82 14.43 4.85
N THR A 189 4.34 13.27 5.27
CA THR A 189 3.52 12.11 5.60
C THR A 189 2.65 12.36 6.84
N ALA A 190 3.19 13.02 7.87
CA ALA A 190 2.44 13.40 9.06
C ALA A 190 1.32 14.40 8.73
N ILE A 191 1.59 15.41 7.89
CA ILE A 191 0.59 16.35 7.41
C ILE A 191 -0.51 15.61 6.64
N ALA A 192 -0.14 14.71 5.73
CA ALA A 192 -1.12 13.90 4.99
C ALA A 192 -1.98 13.05 5.94
N LEU A 193 -1.39 12.42 6.96
CA LEU A 193 -2.14 11.65 7.95
C LEU A 193 -3.13 12.53 8.73
N VAL A 194 -2.73 13.72 9.15
CA VAL A 194 -3.62 14.68 9.84
C VAL A 194 -4.75 15.12 8.92
N VAL A 195 -4.45 15.47 7.66
CA VAL A 195 -5.48 15.86 6.67
C VAL A 195 -6.46 14.72 6.42
N LEU A 196 -6.00 13.45 6.37
CA LEU A 196 -6.88 12.30 6.26
C LEU A 196 -7.84 12.23 7.45
N CYS A 197 -7.32 12.32 8.67
CA CYS A 197 -8.14 12.27 9.89
C CYS A 197 -9.17 13.39 9.93
N VAL A 198 -8.79 14.62 9.55
CA VAL A 198 -9.71 15.77 9.48
C VAL A 198 -10.81 15.52 8.44
N GLN A 199 -10.47 15.11 7.21
CA GLN A 199 -11.46 14.84 6.18
C GLN A 199 -12.44 13.72 6.56
N VAL A 200 -11.94 12.68 7.23
CA VAL A 200 -12.78 11.56 7.69
C VAL A 200 -13.70 12.02 8.81
N ASP A 201 -13.24 12.89 9.73
CA ASP A 201 -14.07 13.44 10.81
C ASP A 201 -15.16 14.39 10.32
N GLU A 202 -14.83 15.24 9.35
CA GLU A 202 -15.75 16.24 8.79
C GLU A 202 -16.91 15.61 8.01
N ASN A 203 -16.71 14.42 7.43
CA ASN A 203 -17.74 13.73 6.68
C ASN A 203 -18.53 12.76 7.58
N PRO A 204 -19.82 13.02 7.85
CA PRO A 204 -20.64 12.19 8.75
C PRO A 204 -20.75 10.72 8.33
N ALA A 205 -20.68 10.44 7.02
CA ALA A 205 -20.74 9.07 6.50
C ALA A 205 -19.47 8.28 6.83
N THR A 206 -18.31 8.94 6.84
CA THR A 206 -17.02 8.28 7.07
C THR A 206 -16.49 8.43 8.50
N ARG A 207 -17.09 9.29 9.33
CA ARG A 207 -16.61 9.57 10.70
C ARG A 207 -16.41 8.32 11.53
N ASN A 208 -17.28 7.32 11.38
CA ASN A 208 -17.15 6.03 12.07
C ASN A 208 -15.88 5.26 11.69
N HIS A 209 -15.25 5.55 10.55
CA HIS A 209 -13.99 4.93 10.12
C HIS A 209 -12.82 5.29 11.05
N LEU A 210 -12.87 6.41 11.78
CA LEU A 210 -11.82 6.75 12.77
C LEU A 210 -11.76 5.72 13.91
N TRP A 211 -12.91 5.21 14.35
CA TRP A 211 -12.96 4.12 15.33
C TRP A 211 -12.39 2.83 14.78
N ILE A 212 -12.58 2.57 13.49
CA ILE A 212 -12.01 1.40 12.84
C ILE A 212 -10.48 1.55 12.74
N LEU A 213 -9.97 2.73 12.42
CA LEU A 213 -8.53 3.03 12.45
C LEU A 213 -7.94 2.82 13.85
N ALA A 214 -8.57 3.38 14.88
CA ALA A 214 -8.15 3.20 16.27
C ALA A 214 -8.18 1.72 16.67
N GLY A 215 -9.23 0.99 16.29
CA GLY A 215 -9.37 -0.44 16.48
C GLY A 215 -8.26 -1.23 15.79
N MET A 216 -7.92 -0.90 14.54
CA MET A 216 -6.84 -1.55 13.79
C MET A 216 -5.48 -1.37 14.48
N ILE A 217 -5.17 -0.16 14.95
CA ILE A 217 -3.93 0.13 15.69
C ILE A 217 -3.93 -0.64 17.02
N ALA A 218 -5.03 -0.63 17.76
CA ALA A 218 -5.17 -1.33 19.03
C ALA A 218 -5.04 -2.84 18.87
N VAL A 219 -5.65 -3.43 17.84
CA VAL A 219 -5.55 -4.85 17.51
C VAL A 219 -4.11 -5.20 17.11
N SER A 220 -3.46 -4.39 16.28
CA SER A 220 -2.07 -4.61 15.88
C SER A 220 -1.11 -4.63 17.08
N ILE A 221 -1.20 -3.60 17.95
CA ILE A 221 -0.41 -3.54 19.19
C ILE A 221 -0.80 -4.69 20.13
N GLY A 222 -2.09 -5.01 20.23
CA GLY A 222 -2.61 -6.09 21.07
C GLY A 222 -2.06 -7.46 20.66
N ILE A 223 -2.08 -7.78 19.37
CA ILE A 223 -1.50 -9.01 18.81
C ILE A 223 -0.01 -9.08 19.18
N GLU A 224 0.76 -8.01 18.97
CA GLU A 224 2.19 -8.00 19.27
C GLU A 224 2.47 -8.19 20.77
N VAL A 225 1.71 -7.52 21.65
CA VAL A 225 1.86 -7.63 23.11
C VAL A 225 1.49 -9.03 23.60
N VAL A 226 0.34 -9.57 23.16
CA VAL A 226 -0.12 -10.91 23.53
C VAL A 226 0.86 -11.96 23.04
N TYR A 227 1.31 -11.85 21.80
CA TYR A 227 2.26 -12.77 21.20
C TYR A 227 3.59 -12.77 21.98
N ARG A 228 4.14 -11.59 22.32
CA ARG A 228 5.35 -11.50 23.15
C ARG A 228 5.18 -12.09 24.53
N ARG A 229 4.05 -11.82 25.20
CA ARG A 229 3.76 -12.35 26.53
C ARG A 229 3.61 -13.87 26.53
N ALA A 230 2.94 -14.42 25.53
CA ALA A 230 2.72 -15.86 25.40
C ALA A 230 4.00 -16.63 25.05
N THR A 231 4.87 -16.04 24.23
CA THR A 231 6.10 -16.70 23.73
C THR A 231 7.37 -16.34 24.50
N GLY A 232 7.32 -15.37 25.41
CA GLY A 232 8.51 -14.84 26.09
C GLY A 232 9.51 -14.18 25.14
N ARG A 233 9.05 -13.73 23.97
CA ARG A 233 9.91 -13.26 22.87
C ARG A 233 10.56 -11.91 23.16
N GLU A 234 11.90 -11.89 23.12
CA GLU A 234 12.70 -10.67 23.05
C GLU A 234 13.10 -10.37 21.60
N LEU A 235 12.98 -9.10 21.18
CA LEU A 235 13.47 -8.64 19.88
C LEU A 235 14.98 -8.73 19.84
N ARG A 236 15.52 -9.79 19.23
CA ARG A 236 16.94 -9.84 18.87
C ARG A 236 17.13 -9.08 17.56
N LEU A 237 17.19 -7.75 17.66
CA LEU A 237 17.68 -6.91 16.56
C LEU A 237 19.12 -7.33 16.30
N GLY A 238 19.31 -8.25 15.37
CA GLY A 238 20.63 -8.70 14.98
C GLY A 238 21.42 -7.47 14.55
N ARG A 239 22.53 -7.20 15.24
CA ARG A 239 23.64 -6.42 14.68
C ARG A 239 24.19 -7.22 13.50
N SER A 240 23.42 -7.39 12.43
CA SER A 240 23.94 -7.92 11.19
C SER A 240 24.89 -6.85 10.68
N ARG A 241 26.19 -7.15 10.78
CA ARG A 241 27.23 -6.35 10.15
C ARG A 241 26.81 -6.19 8.70
N ILE A 242 26.47 -4.97 8.31
CA ILE A 242 26.40 -4.53 6.92
C ILE A 242 27.81 -4.76 6.36
N ARG A 243 28.05 -5.98 5.89
CA ARG A 243 29.34 -6.38 5.33
C ARG A 243 29.34 -5.78 3.94
N ARG A 244 30.04 -4.66 3.80
CA ARG A 244 30.39 -4.06 2.51
C ARG A 244 30.87 -5.16 1.56
N GLN A 245 30.10 -5.41 0.50
CA GLN A 245 30.58 -5.94 -0.77
C GLN A 245 29.96 -5.09 -1.87
#